data_AF-A0AAV6D1E0-F1
#
_entry.id   AF-A0AAV6D1E0-F1
#
_cell.length_a   1.000
_cell.length_b   1.000
_cell.length_c   1.000
_cell.angle_alpha   90.00
_cell.angle_beta   90.00
_cell.angle_gamma   90.00
#
_symmetry.space_group_name_H-M   'P 1'
#
loop_
_entity.id
_entity.type
_entity.pdbx_description
1 polymer ?
#
loop_
_entity_poly.entity_id
_entity_poly.type
_entity_poly.pdbx_seq_one_letter_code
_entity_poly.pdbx_strand_id
1 'polypeptide(L)'
;MRFPAGVVTDDPGGGMQPAEASSGRTSTVARPTLHGFGGLSYDSAAKRWIPTSTALVSPDGSEYAYPEFLSASSINGPTAIHVVTVATGSDRVVYSRGATDVPIAFRAEGIYLVTGRWEALSVGLRLLDPRSGSVRVLAITGGWSVVSGGAAWGIDADLGGIGLDPHRIDRLDLTTGAVTTWYEVPSDRLVEPMGLDFDGAPIIVVWTSGTSDVPAIEHVYRVLSRTQAVHLFAAGIYEAMNDFTADSHGLWFASAYIYDGLWYGGLWLYTDGVGLRLVAESNNAMRIERVAGPCT
;
A
#
# COMPACT_ATOMS: atom_id res chain seq x y z
N MET A 1 15.16 18.73 20.91
CA MET A 1 15.15 17.55 20.03
C MET A 1 15.50 18.03 18.63
N ARG A 2 16.46 17.41 17.92
CA ARG A 2 16.85 17.84 16.56
C ARG A 2 16.11 16.95 15.57
N PHE A 3 15.35 17.57 14.66
CA PHE A 3 14.65 16.84 13.61
C PHE A 3 15.67 16.27 12.60
N PRO A 4 15.49 15.04 12.09
CA PRO A 4 16.41 14.49 11.11
C PRO A 4 16.37 15.31 9.81
N ALA A 5 17.55 15.54 9.24
CA ALA A 5 17.70 15.99 7.86
C ALA A 5 18.60 14.97 7.17
N GLY A 6 18.32 14.68 5.91
CA GLY A 6 18.99 13.65 5.12
C GLY A 6 19.31 14.12 3.70
N VAL A 7 20.17 13.36 3.05
CA VAL A 7 20.47 13.50 1.62
C VAL A 7 20.06 12.19 0.96
N VAL A 8 19.36 12.27 -0.16
CA VAL A 8 19.02 11.11 -0.96
C VAL A 8 20.29 10.61 -1.65
N THR A 9 20.60 9.33 -1.46
CA THR A 9 21.72 8.67 -2.13
C THR A 9 21.22 7.40 -2.81
N ASP A 10 21.71 7.15 -4.02
CA ASP A 10 21.36 5.95 -4.76
C ASP A 10 22.02 4.73 -4.09
N ASP A 11 21.24 3.70 -3.79
CA ASP A 11 21.77 2.42 -3.31
C ASP A 11 22.28 1.60 -4.50
N PRO A 12 23.58 1.25 -4.58
CA PRO A 12 24.12 0.39 -5.63
C PRO A 12 23.41 -0.97 -5.75
N GLY A 13 22.81 -1.46 -4.67
CA GLY A 13 22.03 -2.71 -4.63
C GLY A 13 20.56 -2.56 -5.06
N GLY A 14 20.08 -1.32 -5.26
CA GLY A 14 18.66 -1.02 -5.56
C GLY A 14 18.29 -0.95 -7.04
N GLY A 15 19.23 -1.27 -7.93
CA GLY A 15 18.97 -1.27 -9.37
C GLY A 15 17.85 -2.24 -9.76
N MET A 16 16.84 -1.73 -10.46
CA MET A 16 15.77 -2.50 -11.10
C MET A 16 15.92 -2.46 -12.62
N GLN A 17 15.63 -3.59 -13.27
CA GLN A 17 15.45 -3.64 -14.72
C GLN A 17 14.12 -2.96 -15.08
N PRO A 18 14.01 -2.33 -16.27
CA PRO A 18 12.74 -1.82 -16.76
C PRO A 18 11.67 -2.91 -16.75
N ALA A 19 10.43 -2.52 -16.43
CA ALA A 19 9.30 -3.44 -16.45
C ALA A 19 9.14 -4.07 -17.85
N GLU A 20 8.93 -5.38 -17.88
CA GLU A 20 8.68 -6.13 -19.12
C GLU A 20 7.40 -5.62 -19.80
N ALA A 21 7.49 -5.20 -21.06
CA ALA A 21 6.36 -4.59 -21.77
C ALA A 21 5.14 -5.51 -21.90
N SER A 22 5.32 -6.83 -21.88
CA SER A 22 4.24 -7.81 -22.03
C SER A 22 3.49 -8.15 -20.75
N SER A 23 4.15 -8.00 -19.59
CA SER A 23 3.65 -8.49 -18.29
C SER A 23 3.64 -7.41 -17.19
N GLY A 24 4.33 -6.28 -17.41
CA GLY A 24 4.61 -5.28 -16.38
C GLY A 24 5.54 -5.78 -15.28
N ARG A 25 6.13 -6.97 -15.43
CA ARG A 25 6.99 -7.60 -14.42
C ARG A 25 8.31 -6.85 -14.29
N THR A 26 8.72 -6.57 -13.06
CA THR A 26 10.00 -5.93 -12.73
C THR A 26 10.99 -6.97 -12.20
N SER A 27 12.29 -6.69 -12.35
CA SER A 27 13.36 -7.60 -11.90
C SER A 27 14.52 -6.86 -11.26
N THR A 28 15.13 -7.40 -10.20
CA THR A 28 16.36 -6.81 -9.62
C THR A 28 17.57 -7.02 -10.52
N VAL A 29 18.48 -6.05 -10.52
CA VAL A 29 19.82 -6.21 -11.13
C VAL A 29 20.72 -7.08 -10.25
N ALA A 30 20.60 -6.97 -8.92
CA ALA A 30 21.38 -7.73 -7.96
C ALA A 30 21.02 -9.24 -7.95
N ARG A 31 21.99 -10.12 -7.63
CA ARG A 31 21.85 -11.60 -7.63
C ARG A 31 21.61 -12.21 -6.24
N PRO A 32 20.71 -13.20 -6.05
CA PRO A 32 19.83 -13.77 -7.07
C PRO A 32 18.85 -12.73 -7.62
N THR A 33 18.48 -12.87 -8.90
CA THR A 33 17.49 -12.00 -9.51
C THR A 33 16.13 -12.29 -8.91
N LEU A 34 15.47 -11.26 -8.40
CA LEU A 34 14.12 -11.32 -7.85
C LEU A 34 13.17 -10.72 -8.88
N HIS A 35 12.01 -11.34 -9.06
CA HIS A 35 10.95 -10.89 -9.98
C HIS A 35 9.74 -10.40 -9.20
N GLY A 36 9.04 -9.39 -9.70
CA GLY A 36 7.83 -8.94 -9.03
C GLY A 36 7.00 -7.99 -9.87
N PHE A 37 6.09 -7.28 -9.21
CA PHE A 37 5.16 -6.37 -9.87
C PHE A 37 4.79 -5.21 -8.96
N GLY A 38 4.65 -4.02 -9.55
CA GLY A 38 3.90 -2.92 -8.93
C GLY A 38 4.49 -2.39 -7.63
N GLY A 39 5.78 -2.64 -7.35
CA GLY A 39 6.44 -2.04 -6.20
C GLY A 39 7.89 -2.34 -5.95
N LEU A 40 8.39 -1.66 -4.91
CA LEU A 40 9.75 -1.74 -4.40
C LEU A 40 9.70 -1.61 -2.87
N SER A 41 10.28 -2.59 -2.18
CA SER A 41 10.46 -2.59 -0.72
C SER A 41 11.89 -3.00 -0.39
N TYR A 42 12.37 -2.67 0.81
CA TYR A 42 13.67 -3.08 1.31
C TYR A 42 13.48 -4.05 2.45
N ASP A 43 14.09 -5.22 2.34
CA ASP A 43 14.16 -6.19 3.42
C ASP A 43 15.45 -5.98 4.19
N SER A 44 15.32 -5.57 5.46
CA SER A 44 16.46 -5.26 6.32
C SER A 44 17.24 -6.52 6.73
N ALA A 45 16.57 -7.67 6.88
CA ALA A 45 17.20 -8.92 7.26
C ALA A 45 18.07 -9.49 6.12
N ALA A 46 17.56 -9.45 4.90
CA ALA A 46 18.25 -9.85 3.67
C ALA A 46 19.17 -8.73 3.11
N LYS A 47 19.07 -7.51 3.66
CA LYS A 47 19.80 -6.31 3.24
C LYS A 47 19.69 -6.04 1.74
N ARG A 48 18.46 -6.10 1.23
CA ARG A 48 18.21 -6.07 -0.21
C ARG A 48 16.82 -5.52 -0.55
N TRP A 49 16.76 -4.88 -1.70
CA TRP A 49 15.53 -4.49 -2.39
C TRP A 49 14.76 -5.67 -2.98
N ILE A 50 13.46 -5.69 -2.73
CA ILE A 50 12.47 -6.65 -3.20
C ILE A 50 11.50 -5.94 -4.16
N PRO A 51 11.20 -6.51 -5.34
CA PRO A 51 10.32 -5.90 -6.36
C PRO A 51 8.82 -6.06 -6.03
N THR A 52 8.40 -5.77 -4.79
CA THR A 52 6.99 -5.77 -4.38
C THR A 52 6.72 -4.72 -3.30
N SER A 53 5.45 -4.50 -2.95
CA SER A 53 5.07 -3.72 -1.77
C SER A 53 5.46 -4.45 -0.47
N THR A 54 5.83 -3.70 0.58
CA THR A 54 6.08 -4.23 1.92
C THR A 54 4.90 -5.05 2.46
N ALA A 55 3.67 -4.66 2.11
CA ALA A 55 2.47 -5.39 2.51
C ALA A 55 2.47 -6.85 2.02
N LEU A 56 3.14 -7.14 0.91
CA LEU A 56 3.22 -8.45 0.26
C LEU A 56 4.47 -9.25 0.62
N VAL A 57 5.30 -8.74 1.53
CA VAL A 57 6.41 -9.48 2.11
C VAL A 57 5.89 -10.27 3.33
N SER A 58 6.31 -11.52 3.44
CA SER A 58 6.00 -12.37 4.60
C SER A 58 6.55 -11.74 5.90
N PRO A 59 5.93 -11.99 7.06
CA PRO A 59 6.34 -11.35 8.32
C PRO A 59 7.81 -11.58 8.72
N ASP A 60 8.44 -12.67 8.26
CA ASP A 60 9.83 -12.98 8.52
C ASP A 60 10.80 -12.53 7.41
N GLY A 61 10.28 -11.88 6.35
CA GLY A 61 11.08 -11.40 5.23
C GLY A 61 11.59 -12.48 4.28
N SER A 62 11.30 -13.76 4.54
CA SER A 62 11.90 -14.87 3.80
C SER A 62 11.28 -15.10 2.43
N GLU A 63 10.00 -14.72 2.29
CA GLU A 63 9.22 -14.84 1.07
C GLU A 63 8.44 -13.55 0.77
N TYR A 64 8.09 -13.34 -0.48
CA TYR A 64 7.12 -12.32 -0.87
C TYR A 64 6.19 -12.82 -1.98
N ALA A 65 5.04 -12.18 -2.11
CA ALA A 65 4.06 -12.47 -3.14
C ALA A 65 3.97 -11.34 -4.18
N TYR A 66 3.58 -11.70 -5.40
CA TYR A 66 3.21 -10.73 -6.42
C TYR A 66 2.21 -11.33 -7.42
N PRO A 67 1.36 -10.50 -8.05
CA PRO A 67 0.48 -10.95 -9.13
C PRO A 67 1.19 -10.94 -10.48
N GLU A 68 1.00 -11.98 -11.27
CA GLU A 68 1.24 -11.98 -12.72
C GLU A 68 -0.09 -11.83 -13.44
N PHE A 69 -0.23 -10.78 -14.26
CA PHE A 69 -1.40 -10.58 -15.12
C PHE A 69 -1.21 -11.36 -16.43
N LEU A 70 -2.01 -12.41 -16.61
CA LEU A 70 -1.84 -13.36 -17.72
C LEU A 70 -2.43 -12.88 -19.05
N SER A 71 -3.06 -11.70 -19.07
CA SER A 71 -3.47 -11.03 -20.30
C SER A 71 -2.85 -9.64 -20.35
N ALA A 72 -2.18 -9.34 -21.47
CA ALA A 72 -1.40 -8.12 -21.66
C ALA A 72 -2.24 -6.82 -21.69
N SER A 73 -3.56 -6.88 -21.49
CA SER A 73 -4.46 -5.77 -21.76
C SER A 73 -5.43 -5.39 -20.64
N SER A 74 -5.39 -6.00 -19.44
CA SER A 74 -6.36 -5.62 -18.40
C SER A 74 -6.10 -6.25 -17.02
N ILE A 75 -6.25 -5.45 -15.95
CA ILE A 75 -6.40 -5.90 -14.54
C ILE A 75 -7.63 -6.83 -14.34
N ASN A 76 -8.52 -6.90 -15.34
CA ASN A 76 -9.65 -7.83 -15.40
C ASN A 76 -9.27 -9.17 -16.08
N GLY A 77 -8.00 -9.39 -16.39
CA GLY A 77 -7.48 -10.66 -16.90
C GLY A 77 -7.11 -11.63 -15.78
N PRO A 78 -7.07 -12.95 -16.09
CA PRO A 78 -6.68 -13.97 -15.12
C PRO A 78 -5.34 -13.65 -14.48
N THR A 79 -5.27 -13.83 -13.17
CA THR A 79 -4.07 -13.58 -12.38
C THR A 79 -3.49 -14.88 -11.86
N ALA A 80 -2.17 -15.02 -11.99
CA ALA A 80 -1.42 -15.98 -11.21
C ALA A 80 -0.80 -15.25 -10.01
N ILE A 81 -0.79 -15.90 -8.85
CA ILE A 81 -0.11 -15.41 -7.66
C ILE A 81 1.16 -16.22 -7.48
N HIS A 82 2.26 -15.50 -7.49
CA HIS A 82 3.59 -16.03 -7.28
C HIS A 82 4.00 -15.86 -5.82
N VAL A 83 4.83 -16.79 -5.33
CA VAL A 83 5.60 -16.63 -4.11
C VAL A 83 7.06 -16.87 -4.43
N VAL A 84 7.90 -15.91 -4.03
CA VAL A 84 9.33 -15.94 -4.27
C VAL A 84 10.08 -16.03 -2.94
N THR A 85 11.03 -16.95 -2.85
CA THR A 85 11.98 -17.02 -1.73
C THR A 85 13.09 -16.00 -1.93
N VAL A 86 13.22 -15.04 -1.01
CA VAL A 86 14.13 -13.89 -1.12
C VAL A 86 15.60 -14.33 -1.23
N ALA A 87 16.00 -15.31 -0.40
CA ALA A 87 17.39 -15.76 -0.34
C ALA A 87 17.90 -16.43 -1.62
N THR A 88 17.02 -17.08 -2.39
CA THR A 88 17.41 -17.88 -3.56
C THR A 88 16.88 -17.34 -4.88
N GLY A 89 15.88 -16.46 -4.85
CA GLY A 89 15.10 -16.06 -6.02
C GLY A 89 14.22 -17.18 -6.59
N SER A 90 13.98 -18.25 -5.81
CA SER A 90 13.10 -19.34 -6.25
C SER A 90 11.67 -18.85 -6.34
N ASP A 91 11.11 -18.87 -7.53
CA ASP A 91 9.77 -18.40 -7.85
C ASP A 91 8.83 -19.59 -8.14
N ARG A 92 7.65 -19.58 -7.53
CA ARG A 92 6.60 -20.58 -7.76
C ARG A 92 5.22 -19.93 -7.85
N VAL A 93 4.41 -20.43 -8.77
CA VAL A 93 2.97 -20.13 -8.81
C VAL A 93 2.26 -20.93 -7.72
N VAL A 94 1.59 -20.24 -6.81
CA VAL A 94 0.81 -20.85 -5.71
C VAL A 94 -0.69 -20.84 -5.97
N TYR A 95 -1.15 -20.01 -6.91
CA TYR A 95 -2.56 -19.89 -7.29
C TYR A 95 -2.68 -19.33 -8.71
N SER A 96 -3.54 -19.91 -9.53
CA SER A 96 -3.76 -19.48 -10.93
C SER A 96 -5.20 -19.68 -11.40
N ARG A 97 -6.13 -19.83 -10.44
CA ARG A 97 -7.55 -20.09 -10.70
C ARG A 97 -8.43 -18.85 -10.51
N GLY A 98 -7.84 -17.74 -10.05
CA GLY A 98 -8.53 -16.47 -9.85
C GLY A 98 -8.64 -15.71 -11.16
N ALA A 99 -9.86 -15.37 -11.56
CA ALA A 99 -10.07 -14.63 -12.79
C ALA A 99 -9.53 -13.19 -12.71
N THR A 100 -9.52 -12.56 -11.53
CA THR A 100 -9.02 -11.19 -11.32
C THR A 100 -8.50 -10.97 -9.89
N ASP A 101 -8.10 -12.02 -9.18
CA ASP A 101 -7.72 -11.87 -7.77
C ASP A 101 -6.36 -11.16 -7.64
N VAL A 102 -6.28 -10.16 -6.77
CA VAL A 102 -5.07 -9.35 -6.54
C VAL A 102 -4.66 -9.49 -5.07
N PRO A 103 -3.37 -9.72 -4.77
CA PRO A 103 -2.92 -9.81 -3.39
C PRO A 103 -2.78 -8.42 -2.78
N ILE A 104 -3.27 -8.25 -1.55
CA ILE A 104 -3.18 -6.98 -0.80
C ILE A 104 -2.32 -7.10 0.47
N ALA A 105 -2.11 -8.31 0.98
CA ALA A 105 -1.22 -8.54 2.12
C ALA A 105 -0.70 -9.98 2.20
N PHE A 106 0.50 -10.16 2.72
CA PHE A 106 1.05 -11.47 3.12
C PHE A 106 1.26 -11.47 4.64
N ARG A 107 0.54 -12.33 5.35
CA ARG A 107 0.64 -12.49 6.81
C ARG A 107 0.92 -13.95 7.17
N ALA A 108 1.09 -14.22 8.46
CA ALA A 108 1.41 -15.56 8.96
C ALA A 108 0.34 -16.61 8.57
N GLU A 109 -0.91 -16.19 8.43
CA GLU A 109 -2.03 -17.05 8.06
C GLU A 109 -2.11 -17.34 6.54
N GLY A 110 -1.42 -16.55 5.71
CA GLY A 110 -1.45 -16.68 4.25
C GLY A 110 -1.50 -15.33 3.51
N ILE A 111 -1.89 -15.39 2.25
CA ILE A 111 -1.96 -14.23 1.35
C ILE A 111 -3.43 -13.78 1.25
N TYR A 112 -3.69 -12.53 1.60
CA TYR A 112 -5.01 -11.93 1.47
C TYR A 112 -5.20 -11.41 0.05
N LEU A 113 -6.30 -11.83 -0.56
CA LEU A 113 -6.69 -11.49 -1.92
C LEU A 113 -8.01 -10.72 -1.94
N VAL A 114 -8.13 -9.80 -2.89
CA VAL A 114 -9.39 -9.14 -3.26
C VAL A 114 -9.70 -9.47 -4.71
N THR A 115 -10.98 -9.40 -5.11
CA THR A 115 -11.33 -9.46 -6.53
C THR A 115 -11.08 -8.09 -7.16
N GLY A 116 -10.03 -7.99 -7.97
CA GLY A 116 -9.66 -6.79 -8.71
C GLY A 116 -10.74 -6.39 -9.72
N ARG A 117 -10.98 -5.08 -9.82
CA ARG A 117 -11.87 -4.45 -10.81
C ARG A 117 -11.21 -3.17 -11.32
N TRP A 118 -11.16 -2.98 -12.64
CA TRP A 118 -10.46 -1.84 -13.28
C TRP A 118 -11.10 -0.47 -13.03
N GLU A 119 -12.43 -0.38 -13.11
CA GLU A 119 -13.18 0.88 -13.01
C GLU A 119 -14.16 0.86 -11.83
N ALA A 120 -13.88 0.00 -10.85
CA ALA A 120 -14.68 -0.13 -9.66
C ALA A 120 -13.81 -0.53 -8.48
N LEU A 121 -14.32 -0.33 -7.28
CA LEU A 121 -13.69 -0.83 -6.07
C LEU A 121 -13.46 -2.34 -6.18
N SER A 122 -12.25 -2.77 -5.82
CA SER A 122 -11.98 -4.20 -5.63
C SER A 122 -12.84 -4.70 -4.47
N VAL A 123 -13.37 -5.92 -4.56
CA VAL A 123 -14.37 -6.40 -3.58
C VAL A 123 -14.04 -7.74 -2.96
N GLY A 124 -14.56 -7.92 -1.76
CA GLY A 124 -14.46 -9.16 -1.01
C GLY A 124 -13.06 -9.39 -0.48
N LEU A 125 -12.93 -10.36 0.41
CA LEU A 125 -11.67 -10.74 1.00
C LEU A 125 -11.55 -12.25 1.03
N ARG A 126 -10.42 -12.76 0.56
CA ARG A 126 -10.10 -14.19 0.57
C ARG A 126 -8.73 -14.40 1.17
N LEU A 127 -8.53 -15.55 1.80
CA LEU A 127 -7.25 -15.99 2.32
C LEU A 127 -6.76 -17.19 1.51
N LEU A 128 -5.64 -17.01 0.85
CA LEU A 128 -4.91 -18.05 0.12
C LEU A 128 -3.84 -18.67 1.03
N ASP A 129 -3.88 -19.98 1.18
CA ASP A 129 -2.76 -20.75 1.74
C ASP A 129 -1.72 -20.99 0.63
N PRO A 130 -0.52 -20.38 0.71
CA PRO A 130 0.51 -20.50 -0.32
C PRO A 130 1.16 -21.89 -0.40
N ARG A 131 0.89 -22.80 0.55
CA ARG A 131 1.41 -24.18 0.53
C ARG A 131 0.48 -25.13 -0.21
N SER A 132 -0.82 -25.03 0.04
CA SER A 132 -1.82 -25.91 -0.56
C SER A 132 -2.51 -25.32 -1.79
N GLY A 133 -2.43 -24.00 -2.00
CA GLY A 133 -3.20 -23.30 -3.02
C GLY A 133 -4.69 -23.18 -2.68
N SER A 134 -5.09 -23.55 -1.45
CA SER A 134 -6.48 -23.50 -1.00
C SER A 134 -6.89 -22.06 -0.69
N VAL A 135 -8.12 -21.70 -1.06
CA VAL A 135 -8.67 -20.36 -0.84
C VAL A 135 -9.87 -20.44 0.08
N ARG A 136 -9.85 -19.63 1.16
CA ARG A 136 -10.96 -19.44 2.09
C ARG A 136 -11.58 -18.06 1.86
N VAL A 137 -12.87 -18.00 1.62
CA VAL A 137 -13.61 -16.72 1.55
C VAL A 137 -13.83 -16.21 2.97
N LEU A 138 -13.45 -14.94 3.21
CA LEU A 138 -13.64 -14.24 4.49
C LEU A 138 -14.80 -13.25 4.42
N ALA A 139 -14.91 -12.54 3.29
CA ALA A 139 -15.99 -11.64 2.98
C ALA A 139 -16.30 -11.69 1.49
N ILE A 140 -17.59 -11.62 1.14
CA ILE A 140 -18.03 -11.56 -0.26
C ILE A 140 -18.22 -10.12 -0.77
N THR A 141 -18.34 -9.16 0.15
CA THR A 141 -18.47 -7.72 -0.10
C THR A 141 -17.37 -6.94 0.64
N GLY A 142 -17.40 -5.61 0.54
CA GLY A 142 -16.44 -4.68 1.16
C GLY A 142 -15.23 -4.40 0.26
N GLY A 143 -14.77 -3.14 0.29
CA GLY A 143 -13.60 -2.66 -0.44
C GLY A 143 -12.36 -2.67 0.46
N TRP A 144 -11.76 -3.84 0.64
CA TRP A 144 -10.64 -4.04 1.57
C TRP A 144 -9.31 -3.70 0.90
N SER A 145 -8.45 -2.92 1.57
CA SER A 145 -7.15 -2.52 1.02
C SER A 145 -5.99 -2.68 2.01
N VAL A 146 -6.27 -2.71 3.31
CA VAL A 146 -5.23 -2.86 4.35
C VAL A 146 -5.55 -4.07 5.23
N VAL A 147 -4.56 -4.92 5.49
CA VAL A 147 -4.68 -6.05 6.43
C VAL A 147 -3.58 -5.95 7.47
N SER A 148 -3.95 -5.66 8.72
CA SER A 148 -3.02 -5.53 9.84
C SER A 148 -3.76 -5.52 11.18
N GLY A 149 -3.04 -5.77 12.28
CA GLY A 149 -3.61 -5.72 13.63
C GLY A 149 -4.77 -6.70 13.86
N GLY A 150 -4.76 -7.87 13.21
CA GLY A 150 -5.83 -8.86 13.31
C GLY A 150 -7.14 -8.47 12.62
N ALA A 151 -7.11 -7.44 11.76
CA ALA A 151 -8.26 -6.95 11.03
C ALA A 151 -7.94 -6.70 9.54
N ALA A 152 -8.98 -6.67 8.72
CA ALA A 152 -8.95 -6.00 7.42
C ALA A 152 -9.67 -4.66 7.54
N TRP A 153 -9.10 -3.64 6.91
CA TRP A 153 -9.58 -2.27 6.89
C TRP A 153 -9.87 -1.90 5.46
N GLY A 154 -11.00 -1.24 5.27
CA GLY A 154 -11.49 -0.93 3.95
C GLY A 154 -12.58 0.11 4.00
N ILE A 155 -13.24 0.24 2.88
CA ILE A 155 -14.37 1.12 2.65
C ILE A 155 -15.60 0.30 2.31
N ASP A 156 -16.78 0.89 2.48
CA ASP A 156 -18.03 0.24 2.09
C ASP A 156 -18.07 -0.01 0.57
N ALA A 157 -18.33 -1.24 0.16
CA ALA A 157 -18.52 -1.58 -1.24
C ALA A 157 -19.98 -1.40 -1.71
N ASP A 158 -20.93 -1.19 -0.80
CA ASP A 158 -22.34 -0.96 -1.16
C ASP A 158 -22.58 0.41 -1.81
N LEU A 159 -21.55 1.26 -1.88
CA LEU A 159 -21.48 2.44 -2.76
C LEU A 159 -21.15 2.00 -4.20
N GLY A 160 -22.03 1.17 -4.76
CA GLY A 160 -21.88 0.48 -6.05
C GLY A 160 -22.14 1.34 -7.29
N GLY A 161 -21.68 2.60 -7.33
CA GLY A 161 -21.90 3.51 -8.46
C GLY A 161 -20.68 4.36 -8.81
N ILE A 162 -20.49 4.62 -10.10
CA ILE A 162 -19.57 5.65 -10.58
C ILE A 162 -20.01 6.99 -9.98
N GLY A 163 -19.12 7.66 -9.22
CA GLY A 163 -19.39 8.96 -8.60
C GLY A 163 -19.99 8.93 -7.20
N LEU A 164 -19.98 7.78 -6.50
CA LEU A 164 -20.22 7.73 -5.06
C LEU A 164 -18.88 7.61 -4.33
N ASP A 165 -18.52 8.66 -3.60
CA ASP A 165 -17.27 8.68 -2.85
C ASP A 165 -17.44 7.89 -1.53
N PRO A 166 -16.56 6.92 -1.24
CA PRO A 166 -16.55 6.23 0.04
C PRO A 166 -16.34 7.24 1.17
N HIS A 167 -17.28 7.31 2.10
CA HIS A 167 -17.25 8.26 3.22
C HIS A 167 -17.20 7.55 4.58
N ARG A 168 -16.95 6.24 4.61
CA ARG A 168 -16.73 5.50 5.86
C ARG A 168 -15.63 4.45 5.73
N ILE A 169 -14.95 4.22 6.84
CA ILE A 169 -13.97 3.15 7.03
C ILE A 169 -14.61 2.03 7.82
N ASP A 170 -14.59 0.84 7.25
CA ASP A 170 -15.07 -0.39 7.87
C ASP A 170 -13.88 -1.25 8.33
N ARG A 171 -14.06 -1.92 9.47
CA ARG A 171 -13.13 -2.90 10.06
C ARG A 171 -13.78 -4.27 10.05
N LEU A 172 -13.16 -5.22 9.36
CA LEU A 172 -13.47 -6.64 9.46
C LEU A 172 -12.53 -7.29 10.48
N ASP A 173 -13.10 -7.79 11.56
CA ASP A 173 -12.37 -8.61 12.53
C ASP A 173 -12.08 -9.99 11.94
N LEU A 174 -10.80 -10.34 11.76
CA LEU A 174 -10.43 -11.58 11.07
C LEU A 174 -10.63 -12.84 11.90
N THR A 175 -10.85 -12.70 13.21
CA THR A 175 -11.12 -13.82 14.12
C THR A 175 -12.60 -14.16 14.12
N THR A 176 -13.46 -13.14 14.23
CA THR A 176 -14.91 -13.31 14.40
C THR A 176 -15.70 -13.19 13.09
N GLY A 177 -15.12 -12.56 12.07
CA GLY A 177 -15.81 -12.22 10.82
C GLY A 177 -16.76 -11.02 10.93
N ALA A 178 -16.78 -10.34 12.08
CA ALA A 178 -17.65 -9.18 12.30
C ALA A 178 -17.13 -7.95 11.54
N VAL A 179 -18.00 -7.31 10.77
CA VAL A 179 -17.75 -6.01 10.14
C VAL A 179 -18.35 -4.91 11.00
N THR A 180 -17.56 -3.89 11.32
CA THR A 180 -18.00 -2.71 12.07
C THR A 180 -17.55 -1.45 11.36
N THR A 181 -18.43 -0.44 11.25
CA THR A 181 -18.01 0.90 10.86
C THR A 181 -17.12 1.51 11.92
N TRP A 182 -15.87 1.75 11.54
CA TRP A 182 -14.83 2.24 12.43
C TRP A 182 -14.69 3.75 12.40
N TYR A 183 -15.01 4.41 11.30
CA TYR A 183 -14.96 5.86 11.19
C TYR A 183 -15.83 6.34 10.02
N GLU A 184 -16.36 7.56 10.10
CA GLU A 184 -17.23 8.13 9.09
C GLU A 184 -16.90 9.62 8.92
N VAL A 185 -16.88 10.08 7.67
CA VAL A 185 -16.74 11.49 7.30
C VAL A 185 -18.06 11.98 6.70
N PRO A 186 -18.29 13.30 6.65
CA PRO A 186 -19.39 13.86 5.87
C PRO A 186 -19.43 13.29 4.43
N SER A 187 -20.63 13.09 3.88
CA SER A 187 -20.86 12.42 2.60
C SER A 187 -20.35 13.17 1.37
N ASP A 188 -19.90 14.42 1.54
CA ASP A 188 -19.25 15.24 0.50
C ASP A 188 -17.71 15.06 0.50
N ARG A 189 -17.20 14.06 1.21
CA ARG A 189 -15.78 13.73 1.31
C ARG A 189 -15.53 12.27 1.01
N LEU A 190 -14.36 12.01 0.43
CA LEU A 190 -13.83 10.68 0.21
C LEU A 190 -12.88 10.31 1.36
N VAL A 191 -12.90 9.06 1.81
CA VAL A 191 -11.97 8.53 2.82
C VAL A 191 -11.41 7.17 2.39
N GLU A 192 -10.12 6.95 2.61
CA GLU A 192 -9.47 5.66 2.39
C GLU A 192 -8.47 5.34 3.51
N PRO A 193 -8.28 4.05 3.86
CA PRO A 193 -7.24 3.65 4.80
C PRO A 193 -5.88 3.57 4.09
N MET A 194 -4.87 4.22 4.67
CA MET A 194 -3.48 4.12 4.20
C MET A 194 -2.74 2.97 4.89
N GLY A 195 -3.02 2.73 6.16
CA GLY A 195 -2.29 1.78 6.98
C GLY A 195 -2.64 1.91 8.46
N LEU A 196 -1.77 1.37 9.31
CA LEU A 196 -1.85 1.54 10.76
C LEU A 196 -0.55 2.21 11.22
N ASP A 197 -0.63 3.02 12.27
CA ASP A 197 0.57 3.50 12.96
C ASP A 197 1.20 2.39 13.83
N PHE A 198 2.30 2.75 14.51
CA PHE A 198 3.06 1.82 15.34
C PHE A 198 2.25 1.23 16.51
N ASP A 199 1.25 1.96 17.01
CA ASP A 199 0.36 1.52 18.09
C ASP A 199 -0.88 0.77 17.58
N GLY A 200 -1.02 0.64 16.25
CA GLY A 200 -2.13 -0.05 15.60
C GLY A 200 -3.36 0.82 15.34
N ALA A 201 -3.26 2.15 15.49
CA ALA A 201 -4.35 3.04 15.13
C ALA A 201 -4.39 3.26 13.61
N PRO A 202 -5.57 3.21 12.95
CA PRO A 202 -5.66 3.45 11.52
C PRO A 202 -5.22 4.85 11.13
N ILE A 203 -4.39 4.94 10.09
CA ILE A 203 -4.09 6.16 9.37
C ILE A 203 -4.95 6.18 8.12
N ILE A 204 -5.69 7.28 7.96
CA ILE A 204 -6.62 7.49 6.85
C ILE A 204 -6.27 8.78 6.13
N VAL A 205 -6.59 8.81 4.85
CA VAL A 205 -6.62 10.03 4.04
C VAL A 205 -8.07 10.39 3.77
N VAL A 206 -8.37 11.68 3.87
CA VAL A 206 -9.68 12.26 3.56
C VAL A 206 -9.48 13.33 2.51
N TRP A 207 -10.14 13.20 1.36
CA TRP A 207 -10.11 14.20 0.31
C TRP A 207 -11.32 15.12 0.42
N THR A 208 -11.07 16.42 0.31
CA THR A 208 -12.12 17.41 0.08
C THR A 208 -12.33 17.59 -1.41
N SER A 209 -13.59 17.68 -1.85
CA SER A 209 -13.90 17.99 -3.24
C SER A 209 -13.28 19.34 -3.61
N GLY A 210 -12.30 19.31 -4.52
CA GLY A 210 -11.80 20.53 -5.14
C GLY A 210 -12.80 21.11 -6.12
N THR A 211 -12.77 22.42 -6.33
CA THR A 211 -13.41 23.05 -7.50
C THR A 211 -12.35 23.25 -8.59
N SER A 212 -12.73 23.71 -9.79
CA SER A 212 -11.75 24.11 -10.81
C SER A 212 -10.71 25.13 -10.30
N ASP A 213 -11.07 25.87 -9.25
CA ASP A 213 -10.30 26.99 -8.71
C ASP A 213 -9.64 26.67 -7.36
N VAL A 214 -10.07 25.58 -6.70
CA VAL A 214 -9.52 25.12 -5.41
C VAL A 214 -9.12 23.66 -5.57
N PRO A 215 -7.82 23.34 -5.60
CA PRO A 215 -7.39 21.96 -5.73
C PRO A 215 -7.89 21.12 -4.55
N ALA A 216 -8.18 19.84 -4.81
CA ALA A 216 -8.47 18.89 -3.74
C ALA A 216 -7.32 18.88 -2.72
N ILE A 217 -7.67 18.85 -1.43
CA ILE A 217 -6.70 18.79 -0.34
C ILE A 217 -6.79 17.41 0.29
N GLU A 218 -5.64 16.76 0.44
CA GLU A 218 -5.51 15.50 1.16
C GLU A 218 -5.31 15.80 2.63
N HIS A 219 -6.23 15.35 3.48
CA HIS A 219 -6.10 15.48 4.92
C HIS A 219 -5.78 14.11 5.52
N VAL A 220 -4.67 14.02 6.23
CA VAL A 220 -4.25 12.78 6.89
C VAL A 220 -4.66 12.80 8.36
N TYR A 221 -5.32 11.73 8.80
CA TYR A 221 -5.78 11.59 10.17
C TYR A 221 -5.31 10.29 10.80
N ARG A 222 -5.04 10.33 12.11
CA ARG A 222 -4.97 9.14 12.97
C ARG A 222 -6.34 8.92 13.62
N VAL A 223 -6.98 7.79 13.37
CA VAL A 223 -8.31 7.48 13.90
C VAL A 223 -8.19 6.73 15.23
N LEU A 224 -8.76 7.29 16.29
CA LEU A 224 -8.72 6.72 17.64
C LEU A 224 -9.99 5.94 17.98
N SER A 225 -11.13 6.34 17.41
CA SER A 225 -12.42 5.66 17.56
C SER A 225 -13.39 6.10 16.48
N ARG A 226 -14.62 5.56 16.52
CA ARG A 226 -15.72 5.90 15.59
C ARG A 226 -15.99 7.39 15.42
N THR A 227 -15.78 8.18 16.46
CA THR A 227 -16.11 9.61 16.45
C THR A 227 -14.90 10.48 16.80
N GLN A 228 -13.71 9.89 16.89
CA GLN A 228 -12.50 10.61 17.29
C GLN A 228 -11.36 10.31 16.34
N ALA A 229 -10.88 11.36 15.68
CA ALA A 229 -9.68 11.34 14.87
C ALA A 229 -8.83 12.58 15.19
N VAL A 230 -7.52 12.42 15.07
CA VAL A 230 -6.54 13.49 15.20
C VAL A 230 -6.09 13.87 13.81
N HIS A 231 -6.33 15.13 13.42
CA HIS A 231 -5.78 15.68 12.18
C HIS A 231 -4.25 15.78 12.31
N LEU A 232 -3.53 15.10 11.44
CA LEU A 232 -2.07 15.10 11.46
C LEU A 232 -1.54 16.27 10.63
N PHE A 233 -1.95 16.35 9.37
CA PHE A 233 -1.58 17.39 8.44
C PHE A 233 -2.52 17.41 7.23
N ALA A 234 -2.41 18.48 6.44
CA ALA A 234 -3.03 18.60 5.13
C ALA A 234 -1.92 18.74 4.08
N ALA A 235 -1.99 17.93 3.02
CA ALA A 235 -1.14 18.03 1.84
C ALA A 235 -1.97 18.58 0.68
N GLY A 236 -1.41 19.53 -0.07
CA GLY A 236 -2.05 20.01 -1.30
C GLY A 236 -1.94 18.97 -2.42
N ILE A 237 -2.75 19.11 -3.48
CA ILE A 237 -2.71 18.21 -4.66
C ILE A 237 -1.32 18.02 -5.27
N TYR A 238 -0.44 19.01 -5.09
CA TYR A 238 0.92 18.89 -5.55
C TYR A 238 1.67 17.86 -4.71
N GLU A 239 1.50 17.80 -3.40
CA GLU A 239 2.23 16.93 -2.46
C GLU A 239 1.51 15.60 -2.19
N ALA A 240 0.95 14.95 -3.20
CA ALA A 240 0.21 13.70 -3.01
C ALA A 240 1.05 12.65 -2.28
N MET A 241 0.53 12.12 -1.16
CA MET A 241 1.22 11.12 -0.35
C MET A 241 0.94 9.74 -0.94
N ASN A 242 1.94 9.19 -1.64
CA ASN A 242 1.77 7.96 -2.43
C ASN A 242 2.03 6.69 -1.64
N ASP A 243 2.74 6.80 -0.52
CA ASP A 243 3.11 5.65 0.30
C ASP A 243 3.34 6.08 1.75
N PHE A 244 3.17 5.13 2.66
CA PHE A 244 3.23 5.36 4.10
C PHE A 244 3.77 4.12 4.83
N THR A 245 4.59 4.38 5.84
CA THR A 245 5.02 3.36 6.80
C THR A 245 5.19 3.96 8.20
N ALA A 246 5.05 3.13 9.23
CA ALA A 246 5.18 3.54 10.62
C ALA A 246 6.27 2.75 11.32
N ASP A 247 7.04 3.43 12.16
CA ASP A 247 8.01 2.81 13.06
C ASP A 247 8.03 3.52 14.42
N SER A 248 8.95 3.12 15.30
CA SER A 248 9.11 3.73 16.62
C SER A 248 9.55 5.20 16.59
N HIS A 249 9.94 5.73 15.42
CA HIS A 249 10.35 7.12 15.24
C HIS A 249 9.24 8.00 14.72
N GLY A 250 8.19 7.43 14.13
CA GLY A 250 7.00 8.15 13.71
C GLY A 250 6.38 7.58 12.44
N LEU A 251 5.74 8.48 11.70
CA LEU A 251 5.04 8.18 10.45
C LEU A 251 5.85 8.73 9.28
N TRP A 252 6.32 7.85 8.42
CA TRP A 252 7.11 8.20 7.25
C TRP A 252 6.24 8.17 6.00
N PHE A 253 6.36 9.20 5.17
CA PHE A 253 5.60 9.34 3.95
C PHE A 253 6.52 9.60 2.76
N ALA A 254 6.19 9.00 1.61
CA ALA A 254 6.75 9.41 0.33
C ALA A 254 5.71 10.23 -0.43
N SER A 255 6.16 11.31 -1.05
CA SER A 255 5.34 12.08 -1.98
C SER A 255 6.03 12.23 -3.33
N ALA A 256 5.23 12.28 -4.39
CA ALA A 256 5.67 12.72 -5.71
C ALA A 256 4.89 13.99 -6.07
N TYR A 257 5.59 15.06 -6.44
CA TYR A 257 4.97 16.36 -6.68
C TYR A 257 5.57 17.09 -7.88
N ILE A 258 4.77 17.94 -8.53
CA ILE A 258 5.24 18.79 -9.62
C ILE A 258 5.47 20.20 -9.08
N TYR A 259 6.66 20.75 -9.32
CA TYR A 259 6.98 22.13 -9.05
C TYR A 259 7.80 22.71 -10.21
N ASP A 260 7.42 23.88 -10.72
CA ASP A 260 8.08 24.55 -11.86
C ASP A 260 8.27 23.63 -13.09
N GLY A 261 7.29 22.77 -13.36
CA GLY A 261 7.32 21.81 -14.48
C GLY A 261 8.26 20.62 -14.29
N LEU A 262 8.88 20.46 -13.11
CA LEU A 262 9.73 19.33 -12.75
C LEU A 262 9.06 18.44 -11.71
N TRP A 263 9.33 17.15 -11.79
CA TRP A 263 8.85 16.14 -10.86
C TRP A 263 9.84 15.94 -9.70
N TYR A 264 9.37 16.15 -8.49
CA TYR A 264 10.12 15.99 -7.25
C TYR A 264 9.60 14.81 -6.44
N GLY A 265 10.50 14.19 -5.68
CA GLY A 265 10.18 13.18 -4.68
C GLY A 265 10.56 13.69 -3.30
N GLY A 266 9.68 13.51 -2.32
CA GLY A 266 9.89 13.94 -0.94
C GLY A 266 9.79 12.77 0.05
N LEU A 267 10.74 12.67 0.97
CA LEU A 267 10.66 11.82 2.15
C LEU A 267 10.31 12.69 3.35
N TRP A 268 9.18 12.41 3.99
CA TRP A 268 8.65 13.18 5.10
C TRP A 268 8.56 12.33 6.35
N LEU A 269 8.78 12.95 7.50
CA LEU A 269 8.53 12.34 8.80
C LEU A 269 7.54 13.20 9.58
N TYR A 270 6.51 12.56 10.10
CA TYR A 270 5.59 13.13 11.07
C TYR A 270 5.87 12.54 12.45
N THR A 271 5.97 13.42 13.45
CA THR A 271 6.07 13.05 14.86
C THR A 271 5.11 13.89 15.70
N ASP A 272 4.56 13.27 16.75
CA ASP A 272 3.71 13.95 17.71
C ASP A 272 4.52 15.11 18.37
N GLY A 273 3.97 16.33 18.33
CA GLY A 273 4.59 17.53 18.88
C GLY A 273 5.45 18.36 17.91
N VAL A 274 5.91 17.79 16.79
CA VAL A 274 6.62 18.56 15.73
C VAL A 274 5.79 18.74 14.47
N GLY A 275 4.94 17.75 14.15
CA GLY A 275 4.20 17.70 12.88
C GLY A 275 5.03 17.14 11.73
N LEU A 276 4.51 17.27 10.51
CA LEU A 276 5.15 16.79 9.28
C LEU A 276 6.33 17.69 8.91
N ARG A 277 7.46 17.09 8.55
CA ARG A 277 8.67 17.80 8.10
C ARG A 277 9.37 17.00 7.01
N LEU A 278 9.88 17.73 6.02
CA LEU A 278 10.73 17.17 4.98
C LEU A 278 12.05 16.69 5.59
N VAL A 279 12.39 15.42 5.36
CA VAL A 279 13.65 14.82 5.76
C VAL A 279 14.64 14.89 4.60
N ALA A 280 14.20 14.55 3.40
CA ALA A 280 15.02 14.55 2.20
C ALA A 280 14.16 14.77 0.95
N GLU A 281 14.74 15.37 -0.09
CA GLU A 281 14.09 15.59 -1.39
C GLU A 281 14.99 15.17 -2.55
N SER A 282 14.37 14.90 -3.68
CA SER A 282 15.04 14.65 -4.95
C SER A 282 14.33 15.40 -6.07
N ASN A 283 15.09 15.97 -7.01
CA ASN A 283 14.57 16.58 -8.24
C ASN A 283 14.15 15.54 -9.31
N ASN A 284 13.92 14.30 -8.87
CA ASN A 284 13.40 13.22 -9.67
C ASN A 284 12.41 12.44 -8.79
N ALA A 285 11.11 12.62 -9.03
CA ALA A 285 10.05 11.94 -8.29
C ALA A 285 10.26 10.42 -8.18
N MET A 286 10.71 9.79 -9.27
CA MET A 286 10.99 8.35 -9.33
C MET A 286 12.01 7.87 -8.30
N ARG A 287 12.78 8.78 -7.67
CA ARG A 287 13.76 8.44 -6.62
C ARG A 287 13.17 8.34 -5.22
N ILE A 288 12.00 8.94 -4.96
CA ILE A 288 11.31 8.85 -3.67
C ILE A 288 9.80 8.71 -3.89
N GLU A 289 9.38 7.57 -4.46
CA GLU A 289 7.95 7.26 -4.62
C GLU A 289 7.41 6.36 -3.51
N ARG A 290 8.30 5.70 -2.75
CA ARG A 290 7.94 4.68 -1.77
C ARG A 290 8.81 4.76 -0.53
N VAL A 291 8.26 4.32 0.59
CA VAL A 291 8.99 4.19 1.86
C VAL A 291 8.85 2.78 2.39
N ALA A 292 9.97 2.06 2.47
CA ALA A 292 9.97 0.66 2.88
C ALA A 292 10.19 0.41 4.39
N GLY A 293 10.16 1.47 5.21
CA GLY A 293 10.42 1.39 6.66
C GLY A 293 11.91 1.56 6.99
N PRO A 294 12.27 1.52 8.29
CA PRO A 294 13.64 1.75 8.74
C PRO A 294 14.56 0.60 8.30
N CYS A 295 15.79 0.97 7.91
CA CYS A 295 16.91 0.05 7.91
C CYS A 295 17.35 -0.14 9.36
N THR A 296 16.94 -1.24 10.00
CA THR A 296 17.43 -1.62 11.34
C THR A 296 18.78 -2.31 11.25
#